data_AF-A0A923C5T0-F1
#
_entry.id   AF-A0A923C5T0-F1
#
_cell.length_a   1.000
_cell.length_b   1.000
_cell.length_c   1.000
_cell.angle_alpha   90.00
_cell.angle_beta   90.00
_cell.angle_gamma   90.00
#
_symmetry.space_group_name_H-M   'P 1'
#
loop_
_entity.id
_entity.type
_entity.pdbx_description
1 polymer ?
#
loop_
_entity_poly.entity_id
_entity_poly.type
_entity_poly.pdbx_seq_one_letter_code
_entity_poly.pdbx_strand_id
1 'polypeptide(L)'
;ESTFGLPIYRWPTQAVLFDEINTWWRSNAAEGRASVLLCYAFGKAQRILHGVDASIGPIVVHGAVEPLNAVYRAAGVDLPPTFRVTDTALDKAALKRALVLAPPSAQGTPWMKRFGADAVDAFASGWMQVRGTRRRRGVDRGFVMSDHADWPGLMSAIKGTGAEQVRVTHGSVPVLVRWLTENGLDAQPFDTEYGDEDVADQATTEAKAAPDASEGDAQ
;
A
#
# COMPACT_ATOMS: atom_id res chain seq x y z
N GLU A 1 -16.36 5.23 6.87
CA GLU A 1 -15.80 4.01 6.23
C GLU A 1 -15.12 3.15 7.28
N SER A 2 -15.12 1.83 7.12
CA SER A 2 -14.54 0.87 8.08
C SER A 2 -13.58 -0.12 7.42
N THR A 3 -12.83 0.34 6.41
CA THR A 3 -11.85 -0.47 5.67
C THR A 3 -10.93 -1.23 6.61
N PHE A 4 -10.42 -0.53 7.64
CA PHE A 4 -9.59 -1.12 8.71
C PHE A 4 -10.31 -1.12 10.07
N GLY A 5 -11.61 -1.39 10.05
CA GLY A 5 -12.49 -1.46 11.23
C GLY A 5 -12.31 -2.70 12.11
N LEU A 6 -11.10 -3.28 12.19
CA LEU A 6 -10.78 -4.38 13.10
C LEU A 6 -9.68 -3.96 14.08
N PRO A 7 -9.75 -4.33 15.38
CA PRO A 7 -8.76 -3.95 16.40
C PRO A 7 -7.29 -4.31 16.12
N ILE A 8 -7.06 -5.26 15.21
CA ILE A 8 -5.72 -5.70 14.78
C ILE A 8 -5.01 -4.67 13.89
N TYR A 9 -5.76 -3.82 13.18
CA TYR A 9 -5.19 -2.77 12.34
C TYR A 9 -4.78 -1.60 13.22
N ARG A 10 -3.46 -1.45 13.35
CA ARG A 10 -2.81 -0.41 14.13
C ARG A 10 -1.56 -0.01 13.37
N TRP A 11 -1.48 1.24 12.95
CA TRP A 11 -0.35 1.71 12.15
C TRP A 11 0.86 1.96 13.03
N PRO A 12 2.08 1.62 12.57
CA PRO A 12 3.28 2.15 13.20
C PRO A 12 3.31 3.68 13.09
N THR A 13 4.08 4.33 13.95
CA THR A 13 4.33 5.76 13.80
C THR A 13 5.08 6.02 12.50
N GLN A 14 4.95 7.24 11.94
CA GLN A 14 5.64 7.58 10.69
C GLN A 14 7.17 7.42 10.82
N ALA A 15 7.75 7.83 11.96
CA ALA A 15 9.18 7.69 12.21
C ALA A 15 9.64 6.23 12.12
N VAL A 16 8.90 5.30 12.73
CA VAL A 16 9.22 3.86 12.68
C VAL A 16 9.06 3.32 11.25
N LEU A 17 7.96 3.67 10.58
CA LEU A 17 7.70 3.21 9.21
C LEU A 17 8.80 3.64 8.22
N PHE A 18 9.22 4.91 8.28
CA PHE A 18 10.24 5.42 7.37
C PHE A 18 11.65 4.96 7.74
N ASP A 19 11.94 4.76 9.03
CA ASP A 19 13.19 4.11 9.43
C ASP A 19 13.31 2.69 8.86
N GLU A 20 12.22 1.91 8.89
CA GLU A 20 12.18 0.58 8.27
C GLU A 20 12.38 0.63 6.75
N ILE A 21 11.69 1.54 6.04
CA ILE A 21 11.81 1.69 4.59
C ILE A 21 13.23 2.12 4.21
N ASN A 22 13.78 3.12 4.90
CA ASN A 22 15.11 3.66 4.62
C ASN A 22 16.20 2.64 4.94
N THR A 23 16.06 1.87 6.02
CA THR A 23 17.00 0.79 6.38
C THR A 23 16.98 -0.32 5.34
N TRP A 24 15.79 -0.74 4.89
CA TRP A 24 15.64 -1.74 3.84
C TRP A 24 16.27 -1.26 2.52
N TRP A 25 15.96 -0.03 2.09
CA TRP A 25 16.54 0.53 0.88
C TRP A 25 18.07 0.61 0.96
N ARG A 26 18.61 1.12 2.07
CA ARG A 26 20.06 1.26 2.28
C ARG A 26 20.77 -0.10 2.22
N SER A 27 20.21 -1.14 2.84
CA SER A 27 20.80 -2.49 2.82
C SER A 27 20.84 -3.04 1.39
N ASN A 28 19.73 -2.95 0.65
CA ASN A 28 19.68 -3.42 -0.73
C ASN A 28 20.63 -2.63 -1.64
N ALA A 29 20.68 -1.30 -1.49
CA ALA A 29 21.59 -0.46 -2.26
C ALA A 29 23.07 -0.80 -1.98
N ALA A 30 23.43 -1.12 -0.73
CA ALA A 30 24.78 -1.59 -0.37
C ALA A 30 25.13 -2.94 -1.00
N GLU A 31 24.13 -3.81 -1.22
CA GLU A 31 24.27 -5.09 -1.90
C GLU A 31 24.13 -5.00 -3.43
N GLY A 32 23.92 -3.81 -3.99
CA GLY A 32 23.74 -3.63 -5.44
C GLY A 32 22.39 -4.14 -5.97
N ARG A 33 21.35 -4.17 -5.12
CA ARG A 33 19.98 -4.58 -5.45
C ARG A 33 19.01 -3.41 -5.40
N ALA A 34 18.13 -3.34 -6.40
CA ALA A 34 17.07 -2.33 -6.42
C ALA A 34 16.01 -2.68 -5.39
N SER A 35 15.41 -1.64 -4.80
CA SER A 35 14.31 -1.76 -3.84
C SER A 35 13.01 -1.35 -4.51
N VAL A 36 12.19 -2.30 -4.94
CA VAL A 36 10.93 -1.99 -5.63
C VAL A 36 9.77 -1.98 -4.65
N LEU A 37 9.32 -0.78 -4.29
CA LEU A 37 8.20 -0.57 -3.39
C LEU A 37 6.92 -0.31 -4.20
N LEU A 38 6.11 -1.36 -4.30
CA LEU A 38 4.78 -1.29 -4.87
C LEU A 38 3.88 -0.43 -3.98
N CYS A 39 3.16 0.52 -4.57
CA CYS A 39 2.25 1.44 -3.89
C CYS A 39 1.29 2.07 -4.90
N TYR A 40 0.11 2.53 -4.45
CA TYR A 40 -0.79 3.27 -5.35
C TYR A 40 -0.12 4.56 -5.84
N ALA A 41 -0.28 4.84 -7.13
CA ALA A 41 0.41 5.95 -7.79
C ALA A 41 -0.01 7.32 -7.24
N PHE A 42 -1.25 7.43 -6.74
CA PHE A 42 -1.79 8.61 -6.07
C PHE A 42 -1.90 8.37 -4.56
N GLY A 43 -1.51 9.36 -3.77
CA GLY A 43 -1.53 9.32 -2.31
C GLY A 43 -0.27 8.65 -1.75
N LYS A 44 -0.20 7.32 -1.82
CA LYS A 44 0.88 6.54 -1.16
C LYS A 44 2.25 6.82 -1.74
N ALA A 45 2.39 6.88 -3.07
CA ALA A 45 3.67 7.19 -3.68
C ALA A 45 4.21 8.55 -3.20
N GLN A 46 3.38 9.59 -3.14
CA GLN A 46 3.79 10.91 -2.67
C GLN A 46 4.09 10.92 -1.16
N ARG A 47 3.31 10.18 -0.36
CA ARG A 47 3.60 10.00 1.07
C ARG A 47 4.94 9.30 1.30
N ILE A 48 5.24 8.28 0.50
CA ILE A 48 6.54 7.60 0.55
C ILE A 48 7.66 8.58 0.20
N LEU A 49 7.53 9.29 -0.92
CA LEU A 49 8.51 10.28 -1.38
C LEU A 49 8.80 11.35 -0.34
N HIS A 50 7.80 11.79 0.40
CA HIS A 50 7.96 12.81 1.44
C HIS A 50 8.76 12.32 2.66
N GLY A 51 8.69 11.03 3.01
CA GLY A 51 9.30 10.50 4.24
C GLY A 51 10.61 9.74 4.05
N VAL A 52 10.98 9.36 2.82
CA VAL A 52 12.23 8.65 2.56
C VAL A 52 13.44 9.59 2.57
N ASP A 53 14.59 9.06 2.98
CA ASP A 53 15.87 9.77 2.93
C ASP A 53 16.46 9.69 1.53
N ALA A 54 16.21 10.72 0.71
CA ALA A 54 16.66 10.79 -0.67
C ALA A 54 18.20 10.82 -0.83
N SER A 55 18.97 10.96 0.25
CA SER A 55 20.44 10.88 0.19
C SER A 55 20.97 9.46 0.02
N ILE A 56 20.14 8.43 0.27
CA ILE A 56 20.52 7.03 0.13
C ILE A 56 20.85 6.67 -1.34
N GLY A 57 20.15 7.26 -2.30
CA GLY A 57 20.37 6.98 -3.71
C GLY A 57 19.28 7.54 -4.63
N PRO A 58 19.29 7.15 -5.92
CA PRO A 58 18.30 7.62 -6.88
C PRO A 58 16.91 7.06 -6.58
N ILE A 59 15.89 7.89 -6.77
CA ILE A 59 14.48 7.48 -6.67
C ILE A 59 13.91 7.41 -8.08
N VAL A 60 13.49 6.21 -8.49
CA VAL A 60 12.88 5.95 -9.78
C VAL A 60 11.38 5.75 -9.59
N VAL A 61 10.57 6.35 -10.47
CA VAL A 61 9.12 6.21 -10.40
C VAL A 61 8.55 5.65 -11.70
N HIS A 62 7.49 4.86 -11.58
CA HIS A 62 6.71 4.41 -12.72
C HIS A 62 6.02 5.59 -13.41
N GLY A 63 5.74 5.46 -14.71
CA GLY A 63 5.15 6.54 -15.52
C GLY A 63 3.78 7.02 -15.04
N ALA A 64 3.06 6.21 -14.26
CA ALA A 64 1.78 6.58 -13.63
C ALA A 64 1.94 7.54 -12.43
N VAL A 65 3.13 7.60 -11.82
CA VAL A 65 3.40 8.37 -10.60
C VAL A 65 3.88 9.79 -10.95
N GLU A 66 4.73 9.94 -11.97
CA GLU A 66 5.37 11.21 -12.28
C GLU A 66 4.40 12.37 -12.61
N PRO A 67 3.32 12.17 -13.40
CA PRO A 67 2.35 13.25 -13.63
C PRO A 67 1.73 13.78 -12.33
N LEU A 68 1.47 12.91 -11.36
CA LEU A 68 0.94 13.29 -10.06
C LEU A 68 2.00 14.03 -9.24
N ASN A 69 3.24 13.55 -9.23
CA ASN A 69 4.34 14.26 -8.57
C ASN A 69 4.54 15.67 -9.12
N ALA A 70 4.44 15.85 -10.44
CA ALA A 70 4.55 17.16 -11.08
C ALA A 70 3.45 18.12 -10.57
N VAL A 71 2.20 17.65 -10.44
CA VAL A 71 1.09 18.44 -9.88
C VAL A 71 1.36 18.80 -8.41
N TYR A 72 1.83 17.84 -7.59
CA TYR A 72 2.19 18.10 -6.19
C TYR A 72 3.29 19.17 -6.06
N ARG A 73 4.38 19.05 -6.85
CA ARG A 73 5.47 20.03 -6.86
C ARG A 73 5.00 21.41 -7.33
N ALA A 74 4.15 21.46 -8.37
CA ALA A 74 3.55 22.71 -8.83
C ALA A 74 2.64 23.37 -7.77
N ALA A 75 2.02 22.57 -6.91
CA ALA A 75 1.26 23.04 -5.75
C ALA A 75 2.14 23.42 -4.54
N GLY A 76 3.47 23.35 -4.65
CA GLY A 76 4.41 23.71 -3.59
C GLY A 76 4.72 22.61 -2.58
N VAL A 77 4.29 21.36 -2.84
CA VAL A 77 4.68 20.23 -1.99
C VAL A 77 6.11 19.82 -2.31
N ASP A 78 6.97 19.83 -1.28
CA ASP A 78 8.35 19.38 -1.41
C ASP A 78 8.39 17.86 -1.56
N LEU A 79 8.78 17.42 -2.76
CA LEU A 79 9.02 16.03 -3.10
C LEU A 79 10.41 15.92 -3.72
N PRO A 80 11.24 14.95 -3.29
CA PRO A 80 12.60 14.80 -3.80
C PRO A 80 12.60 14.60 -5.33
N PRO A 81 13.71 14.91 -6.01
CA PRO A 81 13.85 14.63 -7.43
C PRO A 81 13.59 13.15 -7.74
N THR A 82 12.82 12.89 -8.79
CA THR A 82 12.48 11.55 -9.25
C THR A 82 12.91 11.38 -10.69
N PHE A 83 13.29 10.15 -11.05
CA PHE A 83 13.66 9.77 -12.40
C PHE A 83 12.67 8.77 -12.96
N ARG A 84 12.52 8.75 -14.29
CA ARG A 84 11.92 7.64 -15.01
C ARG A 84 13.01 6.62 -15.33
N VAL A 85 12.62 5.36 -15.44
CA VAL A 85 13.57 4.27 -15.80
C VAL A 85 14.20 4.46 -17.20
N THR A 86 13.62 5.32 -18.04
CA THR A 86 14.13 5.66 -19.38
C THR A 86 15.06 6.87 -19.40
N ASP A 87 15.26 7.54 -18.27
CA ASP A 87 16.08 8.74 -18.21
C ASP A 87 17.56 8.38 -18.35
N THR A 88 18.23 9.01 -19.31
CA THR A 88 19.65 8.73 -19.64
C THR A 88 20.63 9.15 -18.56
N ALA A 89 20.17 9.91 -17.56
CA ALA A 89 20.96 10.31 -16.40
C ALA A 89 21.25 9.14 -15.45
N LEU A 90 20.49 8.03 -15.53
CA LEU A 90 20.70 6.85 -14.72
C LEU A 90 21.33 5.72 -15.54
N ASP A 91 22.50 5.26 -15.11
CA ASP A 91 23.11 4.06 -15.65
C ASP A 91 22.51 2.78 -15.01
N LYS A 92 22.90 1.61 -15.54
CA LYS A 92 22.44 0.31 -15.02
C LYS A 92 22.85 0.08 -13.56
N ALA A 93 23.98 0.62 -13.12
CA ALA A 93 24.47 0.44 -11.74
C ALA A 93 23.69 1.32 -10.75
N ALA A 94 23.23 2.50 -11.16
CA ALA A 94 22.37 3.38 -10.42
C ALA A 94 20.96 2.78 -10.28
N LEU A 95 20.38 2.25 -11.37
CA LEU A 95 19.08 1.56 -11.33
C LEU A 95 19.07 0.38 -10.37
N LYS A 96 20.18 -0.37 -10.31
CA LYS A 96 20.38 -1.47 -9.37
C LYS A 96 20.51 -1.06 -7.90
N ARG A 97 20.55 0.23 -7.57
CA ARG A 97 20.61 0.71 -6.17
C ARG A 97 19.47 1.65 -5.83
N ALA A 98 18.54 1.83 -6.76
CA ALA A 98 17.45 2.78 -6.66
C ALA A 98 16.36 2.29 -5.69
N LEU A 99 15.66 3.25 -5.08
CA LEU A 99 14.30 3.05 -4.61
C LEU A 99 13.36 3.24 -5.80
N VAL A 100 12.54 2.24 -6.08
CA VAL A 100 11.63 2.25 -7.23
C VAL A 100 10.19 2.27 -6.71
N LEU A 101 9.42 3.29 -7.06
CA LEU A 101 7.99 3.37 -6.73
C LEU A 101 7.13 3.02 -7.94
N ALA A 102 6.28 2.01 -7.81
CA ALA A 102 5.45 1.53 -8.91
C ALA A 102 4.05 1.11 -8.46
N PRO A 103 3.02 1.24 -9.31
CA PRO A 103 1.71 0.69 -9.02
C PRO A 103 1.78 -0.85 -8.92
N PRO A 104 0.90 -1.48 -8.14
CA PRO A 104 0.74 -2.93 -8.11
C PRO A 104 0.69 -3.62 -9.47
N SER A 105 0.05 -3.00 -10.45
CA SER A 105 -0.08 -3.52 -11.81
C SER A 105 1.24 -3.66 -12.57
N ALA A 106 2.33 -3.05 -12.08
CA ALA A 106 3.66 -3.25 -12.63
C ALA A 106 4.28 -4.61 -12.24
N GLN A 107 3.81 -5.23 -11.14
CA GLN A 107 4.35 -6.49 -10.65
C GLN A 107 4.17 -7.60 -11.70
N GLY A 108 5.20 -8.41 -11.90
CA GLY A 108 5.20 -9.51 -12.88
C GLY A 108 5.28 -9.06 -14.36
N THR A 109 5.25 -7.77 -14.66
CA THR A 109 5.38 -7.27 -16.03
C THR A 109 6.84 -7.20 -16.49
N PRO A 110 7.13 -7.15 -17.81
CA PRO A 110 8.48 -6.95 -18.33
C PRO A 110 9.16 -5.67 -17.82
N TRP A 111 8.41 -4.67 -17.34
CA TRP A 111 8.95 -3.44 -16.78
C TRP A 111 9.87 -3.71 -15.58
N MET A 112 9.52 -4.69 -14.74
CA MET A 112 10.32 -5.07 -13.56
C MET A 112 11.73 -5.57 -13.92
N LYS A 113 11.89 -6.19 -15.10
CA LYS A 113 13.18 -6.73 -15.56
C LYS A 113 14.27 -5.65 -15.73
N ARG A 114 13.87 -4.37 -15.77
CA ARG A 114 14.79 -3.23 -15.90
C ARG A 114 15.63 -2.99 -14.64
N PHE A 115 15.20 -3.50 -13.47
CA PHE A 115 15.85 -3.27 -12.18
C PHE A 115 16.81 -4.38 -11.74
N GLY A 116 17.05 -5.37 -12.61
CA GLY A 116 17.86 -6.54 -12.30
C GLY A 116 17.02 -7.74 -11.85
N ALA A 117 17.58 -8.94 -12.01
CA ALA A 117 16.94 -10.19 -11.60
C ALA A 117 16.94 -10.38 -10.07
N ASP A 118 17.77 -9.61 -9.38
CA ASP A 118 18.04 -9.58 -7.95
C ASP A 118 17.33 -8.42 -7.22
N ALA A 119 16.46 -7.67 -7.92
CA ALA A 119 15.64 -6.65 -7.30
C ALA A 119 14.74 -7.28 -6.22
N VAL A 120 14.65 -6.61 -5.07
CA VAL A 120 13.83 -7.04 -3.92
C VAL A 120 12.54 -6.25 -3.95
N ASP A 121 11.39 -6.92 -3.89
CA ASP A 121 10.09 -6.27 -3.95
C ASP A 121 9.41 -6.15 -2.58
N ALA A 122 8.63 -5.09 -2.44
CA ALA A 122 7.85 -4.83 -1.25
C ALA A 122 6.52 -4.20 -1.61
N PHE A 123 5.53 -4.31 -0.73
CA PHE A 123 4.25 -3.62 -0.88
C PHE A 123 3.96 -2.70 0.29
N ALA A 124 3.63 -1.43 0.01
CA ALA A 124 3.15 -0.47 1.01
C ALA A 124 1.61 -0.50 1.04
N SER A 125 1.06 -1.16 2.06
CA SER A 125 -0.38 -1.28 2.25
C SER A 125 -0.74 -1.57 3.70
N GLY A 126 -1.86 -1.04 4.20
CA GLY A 126 -2.37 -1.35 5.55
C GLY A 126 -2.63 -2.85 5.73
N TRP A 127 -2.95 -3.55 4.64
CA TRP A 127 -3.15 -5.00 4.63
C TRP A 127 -1.87 -5.81 4.93
N MET A 128 -0.69 -5.18 4.85
CA MET A 128 0.58 -5.83 5.21
C MET A 128 0.73 -6.09 6.71
N GLN A 129 -0.19 -5.55 7.54
CA GLN A 129 -0.29 -5.88 8.96
C GLN A 129 -0.53 -7.39 9.18
N VAL A 130 -1.28 -8.03 8.29
CA VAL A 130 -1.67 -9.45 8.43
C VAL A 130 -0.75 -10.34 7.62
N ARG A 131 -0.05 -11.26 8.30
CA ARG A 131 0.92 -12.19 7.68
C ARG A 131 0.32 -13.00 6.52
N GLY A 132 -0.93 -13.43 6.64
CA GLY A 132 -1.64 -14.18 5.61
C GLY A 132 -1.75 -13.40 4.30
N THR A 133 -2.11 -12.13 4.36
CA THR A 133 -2.24 -11.25 3.19
C THR A 133 -0.90 -10.99 2.53
N ARG A 134 0.15 -10.71 3.32
CA ARG A 134 1.52 -10.56 2.79
C ARG A 134 1.96 -11.79 2.01
N ARG A 135 1.73 -12.99 2.56
CA ARG A 135 2.09 -14.26 1.89
C ARG A 135 1.35 -14.45 0.57
N ARG A 136 0.05 -14.14 0.51
CA ARG A 136 -0.75 -14.26 -0.73
C ARG A 136 -0.29 -13.28 -1.82
N ARG A 137 0.19 -12.10 -1.42
CA ARG A 137 0.70 -11.10 -2.38
C ARG A 137 2.04 -11.49 -3.01
N GLY A 138 2.78 -12.41 -2.40
CA GLY A 138 4.02 -12.96 -2.97
C GLY A 138 5.17 -11.95 -3.03
N VAL A 139 5.22 -10.99 -2.09
CA VAL A 139 6.30 -9.99 -1.97
C VAL A 139 7.30 -10.37 -0.89
N ASP A 140 8.56 -9.96 -1.06
CA ASP A 140 9.63 -10.23 -0.08
C ASP A 140 9.38 -9.50 1.25
N ARG A 141 8.88 -8.27 1.18
CA ARG A 141 8.60 -7.41 2.34
C ARG A 141 7.23 -6.73 2.26
N GLY A 142 6.64 -6.45 3.41
CA GLY A 142 5.43 -5.64 3.51
C GLY A 142 5.65 -4.48 4.47
N PHE A 143 5.24 -3.29 4.06
CA PHE A 143 5.27 -2.08 4.89
C PHE A 143 3.83 -1.65 5.19
N VAL A 144 3.53 -1.49 6.48
CA VAL A 144 2.18 -1.18 6.95
C VAL A 144 1.92 0.30 6.77
N MET A 145 1.35 0.67 5.62
CA MET A 145 1.02 2.05 5.26
C MET A 145 -0.36 2.13 4.62
N SER A 146 -1.23 2.96 5.17
CA SER A 146 -2.57 3.21 4.63
C SER A 146 -2.94 4.69 4.71
N ASP A 147 -3.75 5.16 3.77
CA ASP A 147 -4.35 6.49 3.78
C ASP A 147 -5.69 6.50 4.52
N HIS A 148 -6.15 5.33 4.95
CA HIS A 148 -7.31 5.14 5.81
C HIS A 148 -6.89 5.16 7.29
N ALA A 149 -7.83 5.52 8.16
CA ALA A 149 -7.63 5.43 9.59
C ALA A 149 -7.48 3.97 10.04
N ASP A 150 -6.54 3.71 10.93
CA ASP A 150 -6.50 2.44 11.67
C ASP A 150 -7.57 2.40 12.75
N TRP A 151 -7.62 1.31 13.51
CA TRP A 151 -8.59 1.16 14.58
C TRP A 151 -8.53 2.30 15.63
N PRO A 152 -7.36 2.65 16.22
CA PRO A 152 -7.25 3.82 17.09
C PRO A 152 -7.70 5.12 16.43
N GLY A 153 -7.31 5.36 15.17
CA GLY A 153 -7.70 6.54 14.41
C GLY A 153 -9.21 6.63 14.19
N LEU A 154 -9.86 5.52 13.83
CA LEU A 154 -11.31 5.42 13.69
C LEU A 154 -12.02 5.73 15.01
N MET A 155 -11.57 5.12 16.11
CA MET A 155 -12.17 5.35 17.43
C MET A 155 -12.01 6.80 17.88
N SER A 156 -10.82 7.37 17.65
CA SER A 156 -10.53 8.78 17.94
C SER A 156 -11.42 9.72 17.13
N ALA A 157 -11.55 9.47 15.83
CA ALA A 157 -12.40 10.27 14.94
C ALA A 157 -13.87 10.21 15.37
N ILE A 158 -14.42 9.02 15.60
CA ILE A 158 -15.81 8.82 16.05
C ILE A 158 -16.05 9.52 17.39
N LYS A 159 -15.16 9.33 18.37
CA LYS A 159 -15.29 10.01 19.67
C LYS A 159 -15.21 11.54 19.51
N GLY A 160 -14.34 12.01 18.64
CA GLY A 160 -14.14 13.44 18.37
C GLY A 160 -15.35 14.13 17.74
N THR A 161 -16.26 13.40 17.10
CA THR A 161 -17.49 14.00 16.54
C THR A 161 -18.55 14.27 17.61
N GLY A 162 -18.53 13.54 18.73
CA GLY A 162 -19.62 13.57 19.71
C GLY A 162 -20.96 13.03 19.19
N ALA A 163 -20.95 12.31 18.07
CA ALA A 163 -22.18 11.80 17.46
C ALA A 163 -22.82 10.70 18.32
N GLU A 164 -24.13 10.79 18.50
CA GLU A 164 -24.94 9.75 19.18
C GLU A 164 -25.33 8.62 18.21
N GLN A 165 -25.42 8.94 16.92
CA GLN A 165 -25.73 8.00 15.83
C GLN A 165 -24.56 7.87 14.86
N VAL A 166 -24.16 6.64 14.55
CA VAL A 166 -23.04 6.35 13.64
C VAL A 166 -23.48 5.39 12.54
N ARG A 167 -23.38 5.83 11.28
CA ARG A 167 -23.66 5.00 10.10
C ARG A 167 -22.36 4.45 9.54
N VAL A 168 -22.22 3.13 9.50
CA VAL A 168 -20.97 2.45 9.13
C VAL A 168 -21.09 1.86 7.73
N THR A 169 -20.09 2.12 6.89
CA THR A 169 -20.01 1.62 5.50
C THR A 169 -18.58 1.22 5.16
N HIS A 170 -18.39 0.44 4.09
CA HIS A 170 -17.14 -0.18 3.59
C HIS A 170 -16.35 -1.02 4.61
N GLY A 171 -15.73 -2.11 4.16
CA GLY A 171 -14.82 -2.91 4.99
C GLY A 171 -15.52 -3.73 6.07
N SER A 172 -15.04 -3.65 7.32
CA SER A 172 -15.48 -4.51 8.43
C SER A 172 -16.74 -4.00 9.13
N VAL A 173 -17.79 -3.71 8.35
CA VAL A 173 -19.02 -3.04 8.82
C VAL A 173 -19.67 -3.77 9.99
N PRO A 174 -19.96 -5.09 9.94
CA PRO A 174 -20.67 -5.75 11.02
C PRO A 174 -19.90 -5.72 12.35
N VAL A 175 -18.57 -5.80 12.29
CA VAL A 175 -17.71 -5.81 13.47
C VAL A 175 -17.69 -4.42 14.13
N LEU A 176 -17.52 -3.37 13.33
CA LEU A 176 -17.48 -2.02 13.86
C LEU A 176 -18.84 -1.58 14.40
N VAL A 177 -19.94 -1.89 13.70
CA VAL A 177 -21.30 -1.62 14.20
C VAL A 177 -21.50 -2.26 15.57
N ARG A 178 -21.22 -3.56 15.68
CA ARG A 178 -21.37 -4.29 16.94
C ARG A 178 -20.55 -3.64 18.07
N TRP A 179 -19.27 -3.33 17.81
CA TRP A 179 -18.41 -2.71 18.81
C TRP A 179 -18.96 -1.37 19.30
N LEU A 180 -19.41 -0.50 18.41
CA LEU A 180 -19.95 0.82 18.77
C LEU A 180 -21.25 0.68 19.58
N THR A 181 -22.13 -0.24 19.21
CA THR A 181 -23.35 -0.53 19.97
C THR A 181 -23.05 -1.05 21.38
N GLU A 182 -22.10 -1.98 21.52
CA GLU A 182 -21.65 -2.47 22.84
C GLU A 182 -21.01 -1.36 23.70
N ASN A 183 -20.56 -0.27 23.08
CA ASN A 183 -19.99 0.92 23.74
C ASN A 183 -21.00 2.08 23.87
N GLY A 184 -22.30 1.82 23.69
CA GLY A 184 -23.37 2.77 24.00
C GLY A 184 -23.74 3.76 22.89
N LEU A 185 -23.27 3.53 21.66
CA LEU A 185 -23.67 4.33 20.49
C LEU A 185 -24.77 3.66 19.67
N ASP A 186 -25.66 4.45 19.06
CA ASP A 186 -26.60 3.95 18.06
C ASP A 186 -25.88 3.79 16.71
N ALA A 187 -25.31 2.61 16.50
CA ALA A 187 -24.57 2.27 15.29
C ALA A 187 -25.35 1.33 14.39
N GLN A 188 -25.37 1.63 13.09
CA GLN A 188 -26.12 0.83 12.09
C GLN A 188 -25.32 0.74 10.78
N PRO A 189 -25.47 -0.37 10.03
CA PRO A 189 -24.88 -0.47 8.69
C PRO A 189 -25.52 0.56 7.75
N PHE A 190 -24.75 0.97 6.75
CA PHE A 190 -25.18 1.83 5.67
C PHE A 190 -24.62 1.30 4.37
N ASP A 191 -25.51 0.76 3.54
CA ASP A 191 -25.16 0.26 2.22
C ASP A 191 -25.11 1.42 1.24
N THR A 192 -23.96 1.57 0.59
CA THR A 192 -23.72 2.56 -0.46
C THR A 192 -23.68 1.87 -1.81
N GLU A 193 -24.21 2.52 -2.85
CA GLU A 193 -24.11 2.02 -4.25
C GLU A 193 -22.68 2.11 -4.84
N TYR A 194 -21.73 2.66 -4.08
CA TYR A 194 -20.34 2.89 -4.47
C TYR A 194 -19.41 2.21 -3.46
N GLY A 195 -18.17 1.84 -3.85
CA GLY A 195 -17.09 1.46 -2.93
C GLY A 195 -16.59 0.01 -2.96
N ASP A 196 -17.00 -0.80 -3.95
CA ASP A 196 -16.44 -2.14 -4.14
C ASP A 196 -15.02 -2.13 -4.71
N GLU A 197 -14.51 -1.00 -5.20
CA GLU A 197 -13.21 -0.92 -5.89
C GLU A 197 -12.00 -1.08 -4.96
N ASP A 198 -12.05 -0.56 -3.73
CA ASP A 198 -10.98 -0.76 -2.72
C ASP A 198 -10.98 -2.19 -2.16
N VAL A 199 -12.12 -2.88 -2.29
CA VAL A 199 -12.32 -4.30 -1.98
C VAL A 199 -12.00 -5.17 -3.21
N ALA A 200 -12.07 -4.66 -4.44
CA ALA A 200 -11.83 -5.44 -5.67
C ALA A 200 -10.36 -5.86 -5.85
N ASP A 201 -9.42 -5.18 -5.22
CA ASP A 201 -8.04 -5.66 -5.05
C ASP A 201 -7.96 -6.93 -4.15
N GLN A 202 -9.07 -7.32 -3.49
CA GLN A 202 -9.30 -8.63 -2.85
C GLN A 202 -9.79 -9.69 -3.85
N ALA A 203 -10.62 -9.31 -4.84
CA ALA A 203 -11.31 -10.25 -5.75
C ALA A 203 -10.39 -10.86 -6.84
N THR A 204 -9.35 -10.15 -7.28
CA THR A 204 -8.35 -10.72 -8.21
C THR A 204 -7.55 -11.87 -7.59
N THR A 205 -7.55 -11.99 -6.26
CA THR A 205 -6.95 -13.12 -5.52
C THR A 205 -7.93 -14.24 -5.17
N GLU A 206 -9.23 -13.97 -5.03
CA GLU A 206 -10.23 -15.02 -4.75
C GLU A 206 -10.57 -15.84 -6.00
N ALA A 207 -10.65 -15.21 -7.19
CA ALA A 207 -11.00 -15.90 -8.43
C ALA A 207 -9.92 -16.88 -8.95
N LYS A 208 -8.68 -16.81 -8.45
CA LYS A 208 -7.58 -17.73 -8.83
C LYS A 208 -7.41 -18.92 -7.88
N ALA A 209 -8.21 -19.02 -6.82
CA ALA A 209 -8.03 -20.00 -5.74
C ALA A 209 -9.10 -21.09 -5.67
N ALA A 210 -10.03 -21.16 -6.63
CA ALA A 210 -10.88 -22.33 -6.79
C ALA A 210 -10.15 -23.38 -7.66
N PRO A 211 -9.69 -24.51 -7.12
CA PRO A 211 -9.40 -25.67 -7.95
C PRO A 211 -10.72 -26.13 -8.55
N ASP A 212 -10.72 -26.34 -9.86
CA ASP A 212 -11.73 -27.11 -10.56
C ASP A 212 -11.77 -28.51 -9.96
N ALA A 213 -12.69 -28.69 -9.01
CA ALA A 213 -12.99 -29.95 -8.37
C ALA A 213 -14.40 -30.36 -8.81
N SER A 214 -14.48 -30.91 -10.02
CA SER A 214 -15.40 -32.00 -10.31
C SER A 214 -14.61 -33.17 -10.89
N GLU A 215 -14.48 -34.20 -10.04
CA GLU A 215 -14.30 -35.63 -10.36
C GLU A 215 -15.09 -35.99 -11.64
N GLY A 216 -14.59 -36.81 -12.58
CA GLY A 216 -14.07 -38.15 -12.37
C GLY A 216 -15.08 -39.17 -12.94
N ASP A 217 -14.64 -39.87 -13.99
CA ASP A 217 -15.13 -41.13 -14.58
C ASP A 217 -16.53 -41.24 -15.23
N ALA A 218 -16.55 -41.58 -16.53
CA ALA A 218 -16.90 -42.94 -16.98
C ALA A 218 -16.69 -43.14 -18.50
N GLN A 219 -15.95 -44.22 -18.81
CA GLN A 219 -15.76 -44.95 -20.09
C GLN A 219 -14.80 -44.39 -21.15
#